data_AF-A0A6N8BNA8-F1
#
_entry.id   AF-A0A6N8BNA8-F1
#
_cell.length_a   1.000
_cell.length_b   1.000
_cell.length_c   1.000
_cell.angle_alpha   90.00
_cell.angle_beta   90.00
_cell.angle_gamma   90.00
#
_symmetry.space_group_name_H-M   'P 1'
#
loop_
_entity.id
_entity.type
_entity.pdbx_description
1 polymer ?
#
loop_
_entity_poly.entity_id
_entity_poly.type
_entity_poly.pdbx_seq_one_letter_code
_entity_poly.pdbx_strand_id
1 'polypeptide(L)'
;MSSQTENYSYVPKSNNYEIYAAARNAKSLIKVTGCMLHQGKLKDIMCYGHIKSVEGREAFVTIVEQEVLSRPCKIYLNEFEYFFCLDKNFPQRMRLGYLGTGKILDVKKDREGNISAMHLRFAAKSVERRMRRDRRIEWQQEYSRVSGIIRLDAVPEDKLDLKNLIQQHYHSSAGKTQIINISAAGACVLLPEEAELKSLSADTHLMLYILSDRSDMMNDAYIFLGKKIGVTSSSMSNMLKLRMQFTHELELHSTLFNLNWTEISNTGSVRLASFIDQYCRIENNECDFDSGA
;
A
#
# COMPACT_ATOMS: atom_id res chain seq x y z
N MET A 1 -20.04 -10.38 11.26
CA MET A 1 -19.54 -10.03 9.90
C MET A 1 -19.46 -8.52 9.83
N SER A 2 -18.26 -7.91 9.87
CA SER A 2 -18.12 -6.47 9.74
C SER A 2 -18.05 -6.10 8.26
N SER A 3 -19.09 -5.42 7.77
CA SER A 3 -19.06 -4.71 6.50
C SER A 3 -17.99 -3.62 6.59
N GLN A 4 -16.87 -3.81 5.89
CA GLN A 4 -15.97 -2.69 5.64
C GLN A 4 -16.74 -1.70 4.77
N THR A 5 -17.19 -0.60 5.37
CA THR A 5 -17.78 0.52 4.63
C THR A 5 -16.65 1.15 3.83
N GLU A 6 -16.49 0.72 2.58
CA GLU A 6 -15.58 1.36 1.63
C GLU A 6 -16.11 2.78 1.39
N ASN A 7 -15.36 3.79 1.84
CA ASN A 7 -15.71 5.19 1.63
C ASN A 7 -15.47 5.56 0.17
N TYR A 8 -16.51 5.39 -0.63
CA TYR A 8 -16.58 5.86 -2.01
C TYR A 8 -17.05 7.30 -2.05
N SER A 9 -16.35 8.14 -2.79
CA SER A 9 -16.76 9.52 -3.05
C SER A 9 -16.95 9.73 -4.55
N TYR A 10 -18.02 10.44 -4.92
CA TYR A 10 -18.25 10.83 -6.30
C TYR A 10 -17.30 11.96 -6.67
N VAL A 11 -16.61 11.82 -7.81
CA VAL A 11 -15.78 12.91 -8.32
C VAL A 11 -16.69 13.98 -8.94
N PRO A 12 -16.59 15.25 -8.53
CA PRO A 12 -17.35 16.35 -9.16
C PRO A 12 -17.08 16.43 -10.66
N LYS A 13 -18.12 16.73 -11.46
CA LYS A 13 -18.06 16.74 -12.93
C LYS A 13 -16.92 17.61 -13.50
N SER A 14 -16.56 18.71 -12.82
CA SER A 14 -15.49 19.63 -13.24
C SER A 14 -14.09 19.03 -13.14
N ASN A 15 -13.87 17.96 -12.37
CA ASN A 15 -12.52 17.42 -12.13
C ASN A 15 -12.25 16.13 -12.93
N ASN A 16 -13.22 15.63 -13.69
CA ASN A 16 -13.09 14.34 -14.38
C ASN A 16 -12.11 14.37 -15.57
N TYR A 17 -11.94 15.50 -16.25
CA TYR A 17 -10.92 15.59 -17.30
C TYR A 17 -9.50 15.64 -16.71
N GLU A 18 -9.35 16.30 -15.56
CA GLU A 18 -8.06 16.48 -14.88
C GLU A 18 -7.50 15.15 -14.39
N ILE A 19 -8.34 14.20 -13.97
CA ILE A 19 -7.87 12.89 -13.49
C ILE A 19 -7.25 12.04 -14.59
N TYR A 20 -7.78 12.08 -15.81
CA TYR A 20 -7.22 11.31 -16.93
C TYR A 20 -5.95 11.97 -17.46
N ALA A 21 -5.91 13.30 -17.48
CA ALA A 21 -4.68 14.05 -17.78
C ALA A 21 -3.59 13.79 -16.71
N ALA A 22 -3.96 13.73 -15.43
CA ALA A 22 -3.05 13.38 -14.35
C ALA A 22 -2.53 11.94 -14.48
N ALA A 23 -3.39 10.98 -14.84
CA ALA A 23 -2.99 9.60 -15.11
C ALA A 23 -2.04 9.48 -16.31
N ARG A 24 -2.27 10.25 -17.36
CA ARG A 24 -1.32 10.39 -18.48
C ARG A 24 0.03 10.94 -18.01
N ASN A 25 0.03 12.06 -17.29
CA ASN A 25 1.26 12.72 -16.84
C ASN A 25 2.06 11.84 -15.87
N ALA A 26 1.38 11.11 -14.99
CA ALA A 26 1.98 10.16 -14.07
C ALA A 26 2.40 8.83 -14.75
N LYS A 27 2.07 8.63 -16.03
CA LYS A 27 2.21 7.35 -16.75
C LYS A 27 1.58 6.19 -15.97
N SER A 28 0.45 6.44 -15.31
CA SER A 28 -0.24 5.42 -14.54
C SER A 28 -0.65 4.25 -15.43
N LEU A 29 -0.49 3.03 -14.92
CA LEU A 29 -1.06 1.85 -15.54
C LEU A 29 -2.57 1.86 -15.35
N ILE A 30 -3.32 1.88 -16.45
CA ILE A 30 -4.78 1.76 -16.46
C ILE A 30 -5.18 0.34 -16.79
N LYS A 31 -6.01 -0.25 -15.94
CA LYS A 31 -6.73 -1.50 -16.22
C LYS A 31 -8.04 -1.14 -16.90
N VAL A 32 -8.30 -1.74 -18.06
CA VAL A 32 -9.54 -1.60 -18.83
C VAL A 32 -10.09 -3.00 -19.05
N THR A 33 -11.30 -3.28 -18.60
CA THR A 33 -12.00 -4.54 -18.91
C THR A 33 -13.19 -4.21 -19.78
N GLY A 34 -13.25 -4.75 -21.00
CA GLY A 34 -14.30 -4.43 -21.96
C GLY A 34 -14.77 -5.64 -22.73
N CYS A 35 -16.01 -5.59 -23.22
CA CYS A 35 -16.59 -6.66 -24.03
C CYS A 35 -16.49 -6.30 -25.52
N MET A 36 -15.83 -7.18 -26.29
CA MET A 36 -15.58 -6.96 -27.70
C MET A 36 -15.49 -8.27 -28.49
N LEU A 37 -15.50 -8.16 -29.82
CA LEU A 37 -15.36 -9.29 -30.73
C LEU A 37 -13.91 -9.79 -30.77
N HIS A 38 -13.72 -11.02 -30.33
CA HIS A 38 -12.48 -11.77 -30.38
C HIS A 38 -12.72 -13.10 -31.11
N GLN A 39 -12.04 -13.30 -32.25
CA GLN A 39 -12.19 -14.50 -33.09
C GLN A 39 -13.66 -14.83 -33.41
N GLY A 40 -14.46 -13.81 -33.76
CA GLY A 40 -15.87 -13.96 -34.11
C GLY A 40 -16.83 -14.19 -32.94
N LYS A 41 -16.35 -14.22 -31.69
CA LYS A 41 -17.17 -14.36 -30.49
C LYS A 41 -17.02 -13.16 -29.57
N LEU A 42 -18.10 -12.80 -28.88
CA LEU A 42 -18.04 -11.80 -27.82
C LEU A 42 -17.29 -12.36 -26.62
N LYS A 43 -16.32 -11.60 -26.13
CA LYS A 43 -15.50 -11.91 -24.96
C LYS A 43 -15.24 -10.66 -24.14
N ASP A 44 -15.26 -10.81 -22.81
CA ASP A 44 -14.64 -9.85 -21.92
C ASP A 44 -13.12 -9.98 -22.04
N ILE A 45 -12.44 -8.89 -22.37
CA ILE A 45 -10.99 -8.81 -22.44
C ILE A 45 -10.52 -7.78 -21.42
N MET A 46 -9.57 -8.18 -20.58
CA MET A 46 -8.88 -7.29 -19.67
C MET A 46 -7.58 -6.83 -20.33
N CYS A 47 -7.36 -5.52 -20.35
CA CYS A 47 -6.16 -4.90 -20.90
C CYS A 47 -5.52 -4.00 -19.85
N TYR A 48 -4.20 -3.99 -19.82
CA TYR A 48 -3.41 -3.00 -19.09
C TYR A 48 -2.70 -2.09 -20.08
N GLY A 49 -2.67 -0.79 -19.80
CA GLY A 49 -2.13 0.17 -20.74
C GLY A 49 -1.79 1.51 -20.10
N HIS A 50 -1.39 2.46 -20.95
CA HIS A 50 -1.09 3.83 -20.57
C HIS A 50 -1.86 4.80 -21.45
N ILE A 51 -2.35 5.88 -20.83
CA ILE A 51 -3.03 6.95 -21.56
C ILE A 51 -1.99 7.75 -22.36
N LYS A 52 -2.15 7.78 -23.68
CA LYS A 52 -1.29 8.52 -24.62
C LYS A 52 -1.73 9.97 -24.78
N SER A 53 -3.03 10.20 -24.93
CA SER A 53 -3.66 11.52 -25.05
C SER A 53 -5.05 11.52 -24.45
N VAL A 54 -5.52 12.71 -24.07
CA VAL A 54 -6.85 12.96 -23.49
C VAL A 54 -7.42 14.21 -24.13
N GLU A 55 -8.68 14.14 -24.55
CA GLU A 55 -9.48 15.28 -25.01
C GLU A 55 -10.86 15.21 -24.35
N GLY A 56 -11.10 16.09 -23.37
CA GLY A 56 -12.32 16.04 -22.57
C GLY A 56 -12.49 14.70 -21.84
N ARG A 57 -13.44 13.88 -22.28
CA ARG A 57 -13.72 12.53 -21.73
C ARG A 57 -13.23 11.40 -22.64
N GLU A 58 -12.55 11.73 -23.73
CA GLU A 58 -12.00 10.77 -24.67
C GLU A 58 -10.51 10.60 -24.41
N ALA A 59 -10.03 9.36 -24.51
CA ALA A 59 -8.63 9.06 -24.34
C ALA A 59 -8.18 7.96 -25.29
N PHE A 60 -6.96 8.13 -25.79
CA PHE A 60 -6.26 7.08 -26.51
C PHE A 60 -5.35 6.35 -25.52
N VAL A 61 -5.54 5.04 -25.40
CA VAL A 61 -4.76 4.18 -24.51
C VAL A 61 -3.93 3.23 -25.35
N THR A 62 -2.62 3.18 -25.09
CA THR A 62 -1.73 2.16 -25.64
C THR A 62 -1.74 0.96 -24.70
N ILE A 63 -1.96 -0.23 -25.24
CA ILE A 63 -2.04 -1.48 -24.47
C ILE A 63 -0.65 -2.12 -24.41
N VAL A 64 -0.28 -2.59 -23.22
CA VAL A 64 0.99 -3.28 -22.95
C VAL A 64 0.80 -4.75 -22.60
N GLU A 65 -0.38 -5.10 -22.08
CA GLU A 65 -0.73 -6.46 -21.67
C GLU A 65 -2.23 -6.69 -21.86
N GLN A 66 -2.63 -7.91 -22.19
CA GLN A 66 -4.04 -8.29 -22.32
C GLN A 66 -4.29 -9.75 -21.91
N GLU A 67 -5.50 -10.01 -21.42
CA GLU A 67 -5.98 -11.34 -21.04
C GLU A 67 -7.44 -11.49 -21.50
N VAL A 68 -7.74 -12.58 -22.22
CA VAL A 68 -9.12 -12.96 -22.54
C VAL A 68 -9.70 -13.70 -21.34
N LEU A 69 -10.75 -13.16 -20.74
CA LEU A 69 -11.29 -13.71 -19.50
C LEU A 69 -12.10 -14.99 -19.76
N SER A 70 -11.74 -16.06 -19.04
CA SER A 70 -12.39 -17.39 -19.10
C SER A 70 -13.71 -17.42 -18.32
N ARG A 71 -14.64 -16.51 -18.65
CA ARG A 71 -15.96 -16.38 -18.01
C ARG A 71 -17.03 -15.93 -19.01
N PRO A 72 -18.34 -16.08 -18.70
CA PRO A 72 -19.40 -15.45 -19.47
C PRO A 72 -19.22 -13.93 -19.51
N CYS A 73 -19.53 -13.29 -20.64
CA CYS A 73 -19.43 -11.84 -20.78
C CYS A 73 -20.35 -11.15 -19.77
N LYS A 74 -19.78 -10.27 -18.94
CA LYS A 74 -20.55 -9.49 -17.95
C LYS A 74 -20.74 -8.04 -18.38
N ILE A 75 -19.93 -7.58 -19.33
CA ILE A 75 -19.94 -6.20 -19.83
C ILE A 75 -20.70 -6.17 -21.15
N TYR A 76 -21.49 -5.12 -21.40
CA TYR A 76 -22.17 -4.95 -22.67
C TYR A 76 -21.18 -4.67 -23.81
N LEU A 77 -21.54 -5.06 -25.03
CA LEU A 77 -20.72 -4.86 -26.21
C LEU A 77 -20.33 -3.38 -26.36
N ASN A 78 -19.04 -3.13 -26.59
CA ASN A 78 -18.44 -1.80 -26.72
C ASN A 78 -18.57 -0.94 -25.45
N GLU A 79 -18.81 -1.54 -24.30
CA GLU A 79 -18.65 -0.90 -23.00
C GLU A 79 -17.39 -1.41 -22.30
N PHE A 80 -16.91 -0.62 -21.34
CA PHE A 80 -15.78 -1.01 -20.51
C PHE A 80 -15.94 -0.52 -19.08
N GLU A 81 -15.27 -1.22 -18.17
CA GLU A 81 -14.94 -0.79 -16.83
C GLU A 81 -13.45 -0.45 -16.77
N TYR A 82 -13.09 0.54 -15.97
CA TYR A 82 -11.68 0.90 -15.78
C TYR A 82 -11.30 1.04 -14.31
N PHE A 83 -10.01 0.86 -14.04
CA PHE A 83 -9.40 1.18 -12.78
C PHE A 83 -7.96 1.68 -12.98
N PHE A 84 -7.59 2.77 -12.31
CA PHE A 84 -6.19 3.20 -12.19
C PHE A 84 -5.97 3.88 -10.84
N CYS A 85 -4.70 4.07 -10.48
CA CYS A 85 -4.32 4.78 -9.27
C CYS A 85 -3.49 6.02 -9.58
N LEU A 86 -3.64 7.05 -8.74
CA LEU A 86 -2.75 8.19 -8.66
C LEU A 86 -2.23 8.34 -7.23
N ASP A 87 -0.94 8.60 -7.10
CA ASP A 87 -0.34 9.02 -5.83
C ASP A 87 -0.42 10.54 -5.70
N LYS A 88 -0.98 11.02 -4.59
CA LYS A 88 -0.93 12.43 -4.16
C LYS A 88 0.07 12.52 -3.01
N ASN A 89 1.00 13.47 -3.12
CA ASN A 89 2.03 13.72 -2.11
C ASN A 89 1.70 14.93 -1.22
N PHE A 90 0.70 15.75 -1.57
CA PHE A 90 0.29 16.95 -0.84
C PHE A 90 -1.24 17.15 -0.90
N PRO A 91 -1.92 17.66 0.15
CA PRO A 91 -1.38 17.99 1.49
C PRO A 91 -1.14 16.76 2.36
N GLN A 92 -1.61 15.58 1.94
CA GLN A 92 -1.37 14.31 2.63
C GLN A 92 -0.91 13.26 1.64
N ARG A 93 0.00 12.39 2.11
CA ARG A 93 0.47 11.22 1.39
C ARG A 93 -0.66 10.20 1.22
N MET A 94 -1.23 10.11 0.03
CA MET A 94 -2.35 9.20 -0.25
C MET A 94 -2.28 8.61 -1.66
N ARG A 95 -2.75 7.37 -1.81
CA ARG A 95 -3.03 6.79 -3.13
C ARG A 95 -4.54 6.82 -3.34
N LEU A 96 -4.97 7.31 -4.49
CA LEU A 96 -6.38 7.36 -4.86
C LEU A 96 -6.61 6.43 -6.04
N GLY A 97 -7.62 5.59 -5.91
CA GLY A 97 -8.08 4.68 -6.93
C GLY A 97 -9.30 5.27 -7.62
N TYR A 98 -9.24 5.39 -8.93
CA TYR A 98 -10.33 5.86 -9.75
C TYR A 98 -10.89 4.69 -10.53
N LEU A 99 -12.19 4.49 -10.43
CA LEU A 99 -12.91 3.49 -11.22
C LEU A 99 -14.19 4.08 -11.81
N GLY A 100 -14.67 3.43 -12.86
CA GLY A 100 -15.91 3.79 -13.51
C GLY A 100 -16.10 2.97 -14.77
N THR A 101 -17.04 3.43 -15.59
CA THR A 101 -17.38 2.81 -16.88
C THR A 101 -17.20 3.77 -18.04
N GLY A 102 -17.32 3.26 -19.26
CA GLY A 102 -17.32 4.07 -20.47
C GLY A 102 -17.69 3.26 -21.70
N LYS A 103 -17.50 3.89 -22.87
CA LYS A 103 -17.72 3.28 -24.18
C LYS A 103 -16.42 3.15 -24.96
N ILE A 104 -16.22 2.00 -25.58
CA ILE A 104 -15.15 1.75 -26.54
C ILE A 104 -15.58 2.35 -27.86
N LEU A 105 -14.82 3.34 -28.33
CA LEU A 105 -15.08 4.02 -29.61
C LEU A 105 -14.35 3.33 -30.76
N ASP A 106 -13.13 2.86 -30.52
CA ASP A 106 -12.31 2.15 -31.50
C ASP A 106 -11.29 1.23 -30.82
N VAL A 107 -10.89 0.16 -31.51
CA VAL A 107 -9.90 -0.83 -31.06
C VAL A 107 -8.93 -1.11 -32.19
N LYS A 108 -7.66 -0.76 -31.98
CA LYS A 108 -6.58 -1.05 -32.92
C LYS A 108 -5.90 -2.37 -32.55
N LYS A 109 -5.83 -3.29 -33.49
CA LYS A 109 -5.09 -4.55 -33.35
C LYS A 109 -3.74 -4.48 -34.06
N ASP A 110 -2.76 -5.21 -33.54
CA ASP A 110 -1.48 -5.43 -34.22
C ASP A 110 -1.58 -6.54 -35.27
N ARG A 111 -0.44 -6.93 -35.84
CA ARG A 111 -0.34 -7.97 -36.87
C ARG A 111 -0.70 -9.36 -36.37
N GLU A 112 -0.53 -9.60 -35.07
CA GLU A 112 -0.85 -10.87 -34.40
C GLU A 112 -2.33 -10.93 -33.96
N GLY A 113 -3.05 -9.83 -34.14
CA GLY A 113 -4.45 -9.70 -33.74
C GLY A 113 -4.64 -9.32 -32.27
N ASN A 114 -3.56 -9.02 -31.56
CA ASN A 114 -3.60 -8.52 -30.19
C ASN A 114 -3.99 -7.04 -30.17
N ILE A 115 -4.65 -6.59 -29.11
CA ILE A 115 -5.05 -5.20 -29.00
C ILE A 115 -3.82 -4.36 -28.67
N SER A 116 -3.50 -3.41 -29.55
CA SER A 116 -2.35 -2.50 -29.40
C SER A 116 -2.75 -1.12 -28.89
N ALA A 117 -3.99 -0.68 -29.18
CA ALA A 117 -4.53 0.56 -28.66
C ALA A 117 -6.05 0.55 -28.62
N MET A 118 -6.60 1.41 -27.75
CA MET A 118 -8.05 1.65 -27.64
C MET A 118 -8.33 3.15 -27.65
N HIS A 119 -9.41 3.53 -28.33
CA HIS A 119 -10.02 4.85 -28.18
C HIS A 119 -11.25 4.72 -27.27
N LEU A 120 -11.19 5.36 -26.11
CA LEU A 120 -12.16 5.18 -25.04
C LEU A 120 -12.86 6.50 -24.72
N ARG A 121 -14.18 6.46 -24.49
CA ARG A 121 -14.96 7.57 -23.95
C ARG A 121 -15.42 7.24 -22.53
N PHE A 122 -14.86 7.91 -21.55
CA PHE A 122 -15.23 7.73 -20.15
C PHE A 122 -16.61 8.32 -19.83
N ALA A 123 -17.33 7.67 -18.90
CA ALA A 123 -18.57 8.21 -18.37
C ALA A 123 -18.33 9.54 -17.64
N ALA A 124 -19.35 10.38 -17.57
CA ALA A 124 -19.28 11.65 -16.85
C ALA A 124 -19.26 11.47 -15.32
N LYS A 125 -19.52 10.27 -14.82
CA LYS A 125 -19.47 9.91 -13.41
C LYS A 125 -18.35 8.89 -13.20
N SER A 126 -17.46 9.18 -12.27
CA SER A 126 -16.45 8.25 -11.79
C SER A 126 -16.45 8.23 -10.28
N VAL A 127 -15.92 7.14 -9.73
CA VAL A 127 -15.82 6.93 -8.30
C VAL A 127 -14.36 7.02 -7.90
N GLU A 128 -14.10 7.79 -6.85
CA GLU A 128 -12.82 7.86 -6.17
C GLU A 128 -12.89 7.07 -4.86
N ARG A 129 -11.88 6.25 -4.60
CA ARG A 129 -11.67 5.62 -3.30
C ARG A 129 -10.22 5.79 -2.85
N ARG A 130 -10.02 5.88 -1.54
CA ARG A 130 -8.67 5.83 -0.95
C ARG A 130 -8.11 4.42 -1.09
N MET A 131 -6.96 4.32 -1.73
CA MET A 131 -6.21 3.08 -1.89
C MET A 131 -5.05 3.02 -0.92
N ARG A 132 -4.62 1.79 -0.64
CA ARG A 132 -3.38 1.55 0.07
C ARG A 132 -2.20 1.92 -0.84
N ARG A 133 -1.30 2.78 -0.35
CA ARG A 133 -0.09 3.19 -1.08
C ARG A 133 1.04 2.19 -0.91
N ASP A 134 1.38 1.88 0.33
CA ASP A 134 2.50 1.01 0.65
C ASP A 134 2.07 -0.45 0.72
N ARG A 135 2.89 -1.32 0.12
CA ARG A 135 2.80 -2.76 0.30
C ARG A 135 2.84 -3.08 1.80
N ARG A 136 2.07 -4.10 2.18
CA ARG A 136 2.02 -4.59 3.54
C ARG A 136 2.30 -6.08 3.53
N ILE A 137 3.15 -6.50 4.44
CA ILE A 137 3.40 -7.91 4.72
C ILE A 137 2.80 -8.23 6.09
N GLU A 138 2.25 -9.43 6.22
CA GLU A 138 2.00 -9.99 7.55
C GLU A 138 3.35 -10.33 8.17
N TRP A 139 3.50 -10.09 9.46
CA TRP A 139 4.80 -10.17 10.12
C TRP A 139 5.10 -11.60 10.56
N GLN A 140 6.26 -12.11 10.18
CA GLN A 140 6.75 -13.43 10.57
C GLN A 140 7.91 -13.31 11.56
N GLN A 141 8.08 -14.34 12.40
CA GLN A 141 9.12 -14.34 13.43
C GLN A 141 10.53 -14.32 12.83
N GLU A 142 10.72 -14.93 11.66
CA GLU A 142 11.99 -14.96 10.92
C GLU A 142 12.48 -13.59 10.43
N TYR A 143 11.60 -12.58 10.35
CA TYR A 143 11.98 -11.24 9.88
C TYR A 143 12.78 -10.44 10.92
N SER A 144 12.82 -10.90 12.17
CA SER A 144 13.55 -10.22 13.23
C SER A 144 13.94 -11.17 14.33
N ARG A 145 15.15 -10.97 14.86
CA ARG A 145 15.55 -11.63 16.10
C ARG A 145 14.73 -11.11 17.28
N VAL A 146 14.50 -9.79 17.30
CA VAL A 146 13.75 -9.12 18.36
C VAL A 146 12.91 -8.00 17.75
N SER A 147 11.66 -7.86 18.18
CA SER A 147 10.83 -6.70 17.89
C SER A 147 9.95 -6.34 19.08
N GLY A 148 9.50 -5.09 19.15
CA GLY A 148 8.60 -4.64 20.20
C GLY A 148 8.02 -3.26 19.93
N ILE A 149 6.95 -2.95 20.66
CA ILE A 149 6.35 -1.62 20.68
C ILE A 149 6.32 -1.09 22.11
N ILE A 150 6.82 0.13 22.29
CA ILE A 150 6.94 0.81 23.57
C ILE A 150 6.08 2.07 23.54
N ARG A 151 5.27 2.27 24.56
CA ARG A 151 4.66 3.58 24.82
C ARG A 151 5.69 4.45 25.52
N LEU A 152 5.95 5.62 24.95
CA LEU A 152 6.94 6.56 25.47
C LEU A 152 6.26 7.65 26.29
N ASP A 153 6.77 7.90 27.49
CA ASP A 153 6.47 9.13 28.25
C ASP A 153 7.27 10.32 27.68
N ALA A 154 8.50 10.06 27.25
CA ALA A 154 9.35 11.00 26.54
C ALA A 154 10.14 10.27 25.44
N VAL A 155 10.44 10.99 24.35
CA VAL A 155 11.32 10.48 23.28
C VAL A 155 12.74 10.39 23.84
N PRO A 156 13.47 9.26 23.68
CA PRO A 156 14.84 9.15 24.16
C PRO A 156 15.73 10.21 23.48
N GLU A 157 16.62 10.82 24.25
CA GLU A 157 17.49 11.91 23.76
C GLU A 157 18.79 11.36 23.15
N ASP A 158 19.32 10.28 23.74
CA ASP A 158 20.60 9.69 23.35
C ASP A 158 20.55 8.17 23.12
N LYS A 159 21.68 7.65 22.62
CA LYS A 159 21.85 6.23 22.31
C LYS A 159 21.85 5.32 23.55
N LEU A 160 22.32 5.80 24.69
CA LEU A 160 22.37 5.02 25.93
C LEU A 160 20.95 4.84 26.49
N ASP A 161 20.16 5.91 26.51
CA ASP A 161 18.76 5.90 26.91
C ASP A 161 17.94 4.95 26.04
N LEU A 162 18.08 5.06 24.72
CA LEU A 162 17.41 4.17 23.78
C LEU A 162 17.77 2.69 24.01
N LYS A 163 19.05 2.41 24.22
CA LYS A 163 19.54 1.04 24.48
C LYS A 163 18.94 0.49 25.77
N ASN A 164 18.98 1.27 26.86
CA ASN A 164 18.44 0.88 28.16
C ASN A 164 16.93 0.62 28.06
N LEU A 165 16.21 1.49 27.37
CA LEU A 165 14.76 1.37 27.15
C LEU A 165 14.39 0.08 26.40
N ILE A 166 15.08 -0.21 25.29
CA ILE A 166 14.85 -1.43 24.51
C ILE A 166 15.19 -2.68 25.34
N GLN A 167 16.29 -2.65 26.09
CA GLN A 167 16.69 -3.77 26.94
C GLN A 167 15.64 -4.03 28.04
N GLN A 168 15.20 -3.00 28.77
CA GLN A 168 14.17 -3.14 29.80
C GLN A 168 12.87 -3.71 29.23
N HIS A 169 12.41 -3.19 28.09
CA HIS A 169 11.22 -3.69 27.42
C HIS A 169 11.37 -5.17 27.01
N TYR A 170 12.51 -5.55 26.44
CA TYR A 170 12.78 -6.93 26.02
C TYR A 170 12.70 -7.92 27.18
N HIS A 171 13.27 -7.59 28.35
CA HIS A 171 13.21 -8.46 29.53
C HIS A 171 11.77 -8.61 30.06
N SER A 172 10.94 -7.57 29.94
CA SER A 172 9.54 -7.59 30.41
C SER A 172 8.56 -8.31 29.47
N SER A 173 8.83 -8.30 28.16
CA SER A 173 7.88 -8.74 27.12
C SER A 173 8.04 -10.21 26.70
N ALA A 174 8.98 -10.95 27.30
CA ALA A 174 9.25 -12.38 27.05
C ALA A 174 9.38 -12.76 25.55
N GLY A 175 9.83 -11.82 24.70
CA GLY A 175 10.15 -12.08 23.29
C GLY A 175 8.97 -12.40 22.39
N LYS A 176 7.70 -12.20 22.80
CA LYS A 176 6.56 -12.41 21.91
C LYS A 176 6.40 -11.23 20.96
N THR A 177 6.55 -11.50 19.67
CA THR A 177 6.35 -10.49 18.62
C THR A 177 4.93 -9.94 18.66
N GLN A 178 4.84 -8.64 18.83
CA GLN A 178 3.58 -7.89 18.87
C GLN A 178 3.16 -7.38 17.50
N ILE A 179 3.98 -7.50 16.46
CA ILE A 179 3.67 -6.99 15.13
C ILE A 179 2.76 -7.99 14.40
N ILE A 180 1.61 -7.53 13.90
CA ILE A 180 0.71 -8.32 13.05
C ILE A 180 1.09 -8.13 11.59
N ASN A 181 1.23 -6.87 11.18
CA ASN A 181 1.65 -6.52 9.83
C ASN A 181 2.30 -5.15 9.80
N ILE A 182 3.14 -4.94 8.79
CA ILE A 182 3.91 -3.72 8.63
C ILE A 182 3.96 -3.26 7.18
N SER A 183 4.11 -1.95 7.01
CA SER A 183 4.34 -1.28 5.74
C SER A 183 5.32 -0.12 5.94
N ALA A 184 5.82 0.45 4.85
CA ALA A 184 6.78 1.57 4.91
C ALA A 184 6.32 2.78 5.75
N ALA A 185 5.01 2.98 5.93
CA ALA A 185 4.45 4.14 6.64
C ALA A 185 3.73 3.80 7.95
N GLY A 186 3.74 2.54 8.39
CA GLY A 186 3.07 2.17 9.64
C GLY A 186 2.91 0.68 9.85
N ALA A 187 2.43 0.34 11.03
CA ALA A 187 2.25 -1.04 11.48
C ALA A 187 0.89 -1.25 12.15
N CYS A 188 0.47 -2.50 12.18
CA CYS A 188 -0.57 -2.98 13.08
C CYS A 188 0.09 -3.90 14.11
N VAL A 189 -0.14 -3.63 15.39
CA VAL A 189 0.46 -4.34 16.51
C VAL A 189 -0.60 -4.86 17.47
N LEU A 190 -0.28 -5.90 18.24
CA LEU A 190 -1.04 -6.47 19.34
C LEU A 190 -0.47 -5.94 20.65
N LEU A 191 -1.33 -5.33 21.46
CA LEU A 191 -1.00 -4.85 22.78
C LEU A 191 -1.99 -5.42 23.80
N PRO A 192 -1.59 -5.61 25.07
CA PRO A 192 -2.51 -5.95 26.14
C PRO A 192 -3.68 -4.96 26.19
N GLU A 193 -4.88 -5.42 26.53
CA GLU A 193 -6.04 -4.55 26.65
C GLU A 193 -5.92 -3.66 27.88
N GLU A 194 -5.49 -2.42 27.67
CA GLU A 194 -5.43 -1.38 28.68
C GLU A 194 -6.44 -0.27 28.35
N ALA A 195 -7.14 0.24 29.36
CA ALA A 195 -8.14 1.31 29.17
C ALA A 195 -7.53 2.55 28.51
N GLU A 196 -6.28 2.86 28.86
CA GLU A 196 -5.52 4.00 28.34
C GLU A 196 -5.20 3.87 26.85
N LEU A 197 -5.07 2.65 26.30
CA LEU A 197 -4.85 2.46 24.87
C LEU A 197 -6.06 2.89 24.03
N LYS A 198 -7.28 2.77 24.58
CA LYS A 198 -8.51 3.23 23.93
C LYS A 198 -8.58 4.75 23.92
N SER A 199 -8.19 5.41 25.02
CA SER A 199 -8.18 6.88 25.16
C SER A 199 -6.87 7.57 24.72
N LEU A 200 -5.85 6.80 24.33
CA LEU A 200 -4.53 7.31 23.93
C LEU A 200 -4.68 8.45 22.92
N SER A 201 -4.12 9.62 23.25
CA SER A 201 -4.13 10.78 22.36
C SER A 201 -3.29 10.52 21.11
N ALA A 202 -3.54 11.27 20.05
CA ALA A 202 -2.69 11.22 18.86
C ALA A 202 -1.24 11.70 19.13
N ASP A 203 -1.03 12.43 20.23
CA ASP A 203 0.26 13.01 20.64
C ASP A 203 1.10 12.04 21.50
N THR A 204 0.53 10.90 21.90
CA THR A 204 1.29 9.89 22.62
C THR A 204 2.28 9.21 21.66
N HIS A 205 3.57 9.32 21.97
CA HIS A 205 4.63 8.76 21.15
C HIS A 205 4.70 7.24 21.36
N LEU A 206 4.52 6.48 20.28
CA LEU A 206 4.76 5.06 20.25
C LEU A 206 6.09 4.81 19.55
N MET A 207 6.95 4.00 20.14
CA MET A 207 8.18 3.56 19.49
C MET A 207 8.05 2.11 19.07
N LEU A 208 8.21 1.84 17.77
CA LEU A 208 8.34 0.49 17.26
C LEU A 208 9.81 0.24 16.94
N TYR A 209 10.35 -0.88 17.43
CA TYR A 209 11.72 -1.30 17.12
C TYR A 209 11.73 -2.73 16.57
N ILE A 210 12.58 -2.95 15.57
CA ILE A 210 12.85 -4.23 14.94
C ILE A 210 14.36 -4.37 14.86
N LEU A 211 14.90 -5.43 15.45
CA LEU A 211 16.29 -5.81 15.37
C LEU A 211 16.38 -7.03 14.45
N SER A 212 16.88 -6.83 13.25
CA SER A 212 17.12 -7.90 12.28
C SER A 212 18.15 -8.90 12.80
N ASP A 213 18.06 -10.14 12.33
CA ASP A 213 19.04 -11.20 12.63
C ASP A 213 20.28 -11.15 11.70
N ARG A 214 20.28 -10.21 10.73
CA ARG A 214 21.48 -9.92 9.94
C ARG A 214 22.57 -9.38 10.86
N SER A 215 23.79 -9.87 10.63
CA SER A 215 24.93 -9.99 11.54
C SER A 215 25.42 -8.75 12.29
N ASP A 216 24.76 -7.59 12.14
CA ASP A 216 25.19 -6.33 12.73
C ASP A 216 24.01 -5.57 13.35
N MET A 217 23.85 -5.71 14.67
CA MET A 217 22.72 -5.21 15.46
C MET A 217 22.42 -3.71 15.30
N MET A 218 23.43 -2.90 14.92
CA MET A 218 23.29 -1.46 14.78
C MET A 218 23.18 -1.00 13.32
N ASN A 219 23.52 -1.87 12.36
CA ASN A 219 23.39 -1.57 10.94
C ASN A 219 22.05 -2.05 10.36
N ASP A 220 21.39 -3.03 10.99
CA ASP A 220 20.11 -3.59 10.54
C ASP A 220 18.96 -3.45 11.56
N ALA A 221 18.96 -2.37 12.36
CA ALA A 221 17.81 -2.02 13.18
C ALA A 221 16.85 -1.07 12.46
N TYR A 222 15.56 -1.24 12.71
CA TYR A 222 14.52 -0.29 12.32
C TYR A 222 13.86 0.24 13.57
N ILE A 223 13.95 1.54 13.79
CA ILE A 223 13.37 2.20 14.97
C ILE A 223 12.55 3.38 14.49
N PHE A 224 11.26 3.37 14.83
CA PHE A 224 10.29 4.34 14.37
C PHE A 224 9.55 4.96 15.54
N LEU A 225 9.35 6.28 15.49
CA LEU A 225 8.33 6.95 16.26
C LEU A 225 7.05 7.00 15.45
N GLY A 226 5.92 6.74 16.10
CA GLY A 226 4.63 6.79 15.46
C GLY A 226 3.53 7.27 16.38
N LYS A 227 2.41 7.63 15.75
CA LYS A 227 1.18 7.99 16.43
C LYS A 227 0.13 6.92 16.20
N LYS A 228 -0.74 6.74 17.19
CA LYS A 228 -1.93 5.91 17.06
C LYS A 228 -2.89 6.54 16.04
N ILE A 229 -3.38 5.71 15.11
CA ILE A 229 -4.40 6.09 14.13
C ILE A 229 -5.72 5.32 14.32
N GLY A 230 -5.72 4.26 15.13
CA GLY A 230 -6.93 3.51 15.43
C GLY A 230 -6.65 2.30 16.30
N VAL A 231 -7.68 1.81 16.98
CA VAL A 231 -7.64 0.60 17.81
C VAL A 231 -8.89 -0.23 17.53
N THR A 232 -8.72 -1.53 17.42
CA THR A 232 -9.82 -2.49 17.24
C THR A 232 -9.63 -3.70 18.15
N SER A 233 -10.70 -4.44 18.44
CA SER A 233 -10.61 -5.69 19.21
C SER A 233 -9.73 -6.73 18.51
N SER A 234 -9.08 -7.58 19.31
CA SER A 234 -8.41 -8.78 18.84
C SER A 234 -9.28 -10.02 19.06
N SER A 235 -9.02 -11.09 18.30
CA SER A 235 -9.55 -12.43 18.59
C SER A 235 -8.83 -13.10 19.77
N MET A 236 -7.64 -12.59 20.12
CA MET A 236 -6.92 -13.02 21.32
C MET A 236 -7.51 -12.32 22.53
N SER A 237 -7.86 -13.10 23.56
CA SER A 237 -8.40 -12.57 24.81
C SER A 237 -7.43 -11.55 25.43
N ASN A 238 -7.98 -10.46 25.98
CA ASN A 238 -7.24 -9.37 26.63
C ASN A 238 -6.18 -8.70 25.75
N MET A 239 -6.37 -8.68 24.43
CA MET A 239 -5.48 -8.00 23.48
C MET A 239 -6.26 -7.07 22.55
N LEU A 240 -5.63 -5.96 22.18
CA LEU A 240 -6.13 -4.99 21.21
C LEU A 240 -5.19 -4.91 20.01
N LYS A 241 -5.77 -4.69 18.84
CA LYS A 241 -5.03 -4.37 17.62
C LYS A 241 -4.90 -2.85 17.53
N LEU A 242 -3.69 -2.33 17.70
CA LEU A 242 -3.39 -0.92 17.53
C LEU A 242 -2.79 -0.68 16.14
N ARG A 243 -3.34 0.28 15.42
CA ARG A 243 -2.79 0.80 14.17
C ARG A 243 -1.99 2.04 14.48
N MET A 244 -0.74 2.05 14.05
CA MET A 244 0.15 3.20 14.16
C MET A 244 0.61 3.69 12.79
N GLN A 245 0.73 5.00 12.65
CA GLN A 245 1.39 5.65 11.52
C GLN A 245 2.78 6.09 11.96
N PHE A 246 3.79 5.75 11.19
CA PHE A 246 5.15 6.22 11.42
C PHE A 246 5.25 7.71 11.11
N THR A 247 5.91 8.43 11.99
CA THR A 247 6.16 9.87 11.90
C THR A 247 7.64 10.15 11.73
N HIS A 248 8.50 9.38 12.40
CA HIS A 248 9.94 9.52 12.30
C HIS A 248 10.63 8.16 12.21
N GLU A 249 11.75 8.11 11.50
CA GLU A 249 12.70 6.99 11.48
C GLU A 249 14.02 7.44 12.11
N LEU A 250 14.61 6.60 12.96
CA LEU A 250 15.91 6.87 13.56
C LEU A 250 17.04 6.69 12.54
N GLU A 251 17.92 7.68 12.44
CA GLU A 251 19.15 7.60 11.66
C GLU A 251 20.27 6.95 12.49
N LEU A 252 20.48 5.64 12.28
CA LEU A 252 21.41 4.84 13.08
C LEU A 252 22.89 5.16 12.83
N HIS A 253 23.24 5.60 11.61
CA HIS A 253 24.62 5.84 11.21
C HIS A 253 25.13 7.24 11.60
N SER A 254 24.32 8.03 12.30
CA SER A 254 24.80 9.30 12.84
C SER A 254 25.96 9.05 13.80
N THR A 255 27.09 9.72 13.58
CA THR A 255 28.26 9.69 14.48
C THR A 255 28.02 10.48 15.76
N LEU A 256 26.92 11.22 15.84
CA LEU A 256 26.53 12.00 17.01
C LEU A 256 26.12 11.08 18.16
N PHE A 257 26.31 11.58 19.38
CA PHE A 257 25.84 10.92 20.60
C PHE A 257 24.30 11.01 20.72
N ASN A 258 23.75 12.14 20.34
CA ASN A 258 22.31 12.40 20.30
C ASN A 258 21.64 11.61 19.17
N LEU A 259 20.38 11.24 19.39
CA LEU A 259 19.56 10.58 18.38
C LEU A 259 19.14 11.60 17.31
N ASN A 260 19.27 11.21 16.03
CA ASN A 260 18.73 11.99 14.92
C ASN A 260 17.52 11.29 14.32
N TRP A 261 16.42 12.02 14.18
CA TRP A 261 15.14 11.50 13.72
C TRP A 261 14.76 12.15 12.40
N THR A 262 14.56 11.33 11.37
CA THR A 262 14.11 11.79 10.05
C THR A 262 12.59 11.77 9.99
N GLU A 263 11.97 12.90 9.62
CA GLU A 263 10.52 13.00 9.38
C GLU A 263 10.12 12.14 8.17
N ILE A 264 9.16 11.23 8.37
CA ILE A 264 8.69 10.28 7.35
C ILE A 264 7.16 10.16 7.27
N SER A 265 6.37 11.01 7.94
CA SER A 265 4.91 10.91 7.91
C SER A 265 4.32 11.05 6.50
N ASN A 266 5.00 11.82 5.64
CA ASN A 266 4.60 12.08 4.26
C ASN A 266 5.36 11.30 3.20
N THR A 267 6.43 10.60 3.55
CA THR A 267 7.28 9.86 2.60
C THR A 267 7.27 8.35 2.85
N GLY A 268 7.07 7.92 4.10
CA GLY A 268 7.33 6.56 4.55
C GLY A 268 8.83 6.25 4.59
N SER A 269 9.20 5.16 5.25
CA SER A 269 10.59 4.69 5.29
C SER A 269 10.96 4.00 3.99
N VAL A 270 11.90 4.60 3.25
CA VAL A 270 12.47 4.01 2.03
C VAL A 270 13.23 2.71 2.34
N ARG A 271 13.92 2.67 3.48
CA ARG A 271 14.70 1.51 3.92
C ARG A 271 13.77 0.32 4.22
N LEU A 272 12.69 0.57 4.96
CA LEU A 272 11.69 -0.47 5.25
C LEU A 272 10.90 -0.88 3.99
N ALA A 273 10.59 0.05 3.08
CA ALA A 273 9.99 -0.29 1.79
C ALA A 273 10.89 -1.26 1.00
N SER A 274 12.19 -0.97 0.93
CA SER A 274 13.18 -1.82 0.25
C SER A 274 13.29 -3.20 0.90
N PHE A 275 13.27 -3.26 2.23
CA PHE A 275 13.22 -4.52 2.98
C PHE A 275 11.98 -5.34 2.61
N ILE A 276 10.80 -4.73 2.66
CA ILE A 276 9.53 -5.41 2.33
C ILE A 276 9.55 -5.94 0.89
N ASP A 277 10.04 -5.15 -0.06
CA ASP A 277 10.11 -5.56 -1.46
C ASP A 277 11.08 -6.72 -1.70
N GLN A 278 12.17 -6.82 -0.95
CA GLN A 278 13.12 -7.95 -1.04
C GLN A 278 12.44 -9.27 -0.64
N TYR A 279 11.72 -9.30 0.49
CA TYR A 279 11.04 -10.52 0.94
C TYR A 279 9.93 -10.95 -0.01
N CYS A 280 9.13 -10.03 -0.53
CA CYS A 280 8.09 -10.39 -1.49
C CYS A 280 8.64 -10.90 -2.83
N ARG A 281 9.85 -10.52 -3.23
CA ARG A 281 10.50 -11.10 -4.42
C ARG A 281 10.95 -12.53 -4.16
N ILE A 282 11.39 -12.85 -2.94
CA ILE A 282 11.79 -14.20 -2.55
C ILE A 282 10.56 -15.13 -2.53
N GLU A 283 9.45 -14.71 -1.90
CA GLU A 283 8.19 -15.49 -1.88
C GLU A 283 7.66 -15.77 -3.30
N ASN A 284 7.76 -14.81 -4.22
CA ASN A 284 7.33 -15.01 -5.61
C ASN A 284 8.24 -15.96 -6.38
N ASN A 285 9.53 -16.02 -6.06
CA ASN A 285 10.48 -16.94 -6.70
C ASN A 285 10.41 -18.36 -6.10
N GLU A 286 10.01 -18.51 -4.83
CA GLU A 286 9.80 -19.83 -4.21
C GLU A 286 8.55 -20.54 -4.74
N CYS A 287 7.59 -19.81 -5.30
CA CYS A 287 6.45 -20.40 -6.02
C CYS A 287 6.82 -20.98 -7.40
N ASP A 288 8.03 -20.73 -7.92
CA ASP A 288 8.48 -21.20 -9.25
C ASP A 288 9.37 -22.46 -9.19
N PHE A 289 9.63 -23.02 -7.99
CA PHE A 289 10.53 -24.18 -7.81
C PHE A 289 9.88 -25.46 -7.29
N ASP A 290 8.54 -25.56 -7.24
CA ASP A 290 7.83 -26.78 -6.82
C ASP A 290 6.85 -27.30 -7.88
N SER A 291 7.29 -27.33 -9.14
CA SER A 291 6.71 -28.20 -10.17
C SER A 291 7.80 -29.02 -10.83
N GLY A 292 8.26 -30.05 -10.11
CA GLY A 292 9.34 -30.92 -10.57
C GLY A 292 9.42 -32.24 -9.80
N ALA A 293 8.35 -33.02 -9.84
CA ALA A 293 8.37 -34.48 -9.66
C ALA A 293 7.41 -35.13 -10.65
#